data_AF-A0A429INL2-F1
#
_entry.id   AF-A0A429INL2-F1
#
_cell.length_a   1.000
_cell.length_b   1.000
_cell.length_c   1.000
_cell.angle_alpha   90.00
_cell.angle_beta   90.00
_cell.angle_gamma   90.00
#
_symmetry.space_group_name_H-M   'P 1'
#
loop_
_entity.id
_entity.type
_entity.pdbx_description
1 polymer ?
#
loop_
_entity_poly.entity_id
_entity_poly.type
_entity_poly.pdbx_seq_one_letter_code
_entity_poly.pdbx_strand_id
1 'polypeptide(L)'
;MPQYAKQRDPMERLAILEERLAQLERVGRTTSEIPFFPTSSHGLFWEDTSAFATTWETIITPRAAAVSLGLVFIGDLVGGLYTGGAWQVVLNDGAVTTGSGAVPASATYALPTVSIDLGPYRGAPDLKIQIQTRRTSGATTGGKFGGGGAIGSAPRFARQL
;
A
#
# COMPACT_ATOMS: atom_id res chain seq x y z
N MET A 1 51.94 8.45 -26.91
CA MET A 1 51.10 9.67 -27.06
C MET A 1 49.86 9.48 -26.22
N PRO A 2 49.50 10.39 -25.29
CA PRO A 2 48.28 10.26 -24.52
C PRO A 2 47.07 10.52 -25.43
N GLN A 3 46.13 9.59 -25.50
CA GLN A 3 44.85 9.80 -26.17
C GLN A 3 44.04 10.80 -25.34
N TYR A 4 44.02 12.08 -25.75
CA TYR A 4 43.05 13.03 -25.24
C TYR A 4 41.68 12.54 -25.70
N ALA A 5 40.88 12.02 -24.76
CA ALA A 5 39.47 11.74 -25.00
C ALA A 5 38.82 13.02 -25.52
N LYS A 6 38.38 13.00 -26.79
CA LYS A 6 37.70 14.12 -27.44
C LYS A 6 36.57 14.59 -26.51
N GLN A 7 36.71 15.78 -25.93
CA GLN A 7 35.64 16.37 -25.13
C GLN A 7 34.43 16.53 -26.06
N ARG A 8 33.36 15.77 -25.79
CA ARG A 8 32.10 15.91 -26.51
C ARG A 8 31.61 17.35 -26.44
N ASP A 9 31.05 17.82 -27.56
CA ASP A 9 30.44 19.13 -27.66
C ASP A 9 29.37 19.27 -26.55
N PRO A 10 29.35 20.38 -25.77
CA PRO A 10 28.32 20.63 -24.77
C PRO A 10 26.89 20.50 -25.31
N MET A 11 26.64 20.82 -26.59
CA MET A 11 25.31 20.65 -27.20
C MET A 11 24.93 19.18 -27.39
N GLU A 12 25.91 18.34 -27.76
CA GLU A 12 25.72 16.89 -27.87
C GLU A 12 25.44 16.27 -26.48
N ARG A 13 26.10 16.78 -25.43
CA ARG A 13 25.83 16.36 -24.05
C ARG A 13 24.44 16.76 -23.58
N LEU A 14 23.97 17.96 -23.93
CA LEU A 14 22.63 18.43 -23.59
C LEU A 14 21.57 17.53 -24.23
N ALA A 15 21.68 17.26 -25.53
CA ALA A 15 20.75 16.40 -26.27
C ALA A 15 20.66 14.99 -25.66
N ILE A 16 21.79 14.39 -25.28
CA ILE A 16 21.82 13.08 -24.61
C ILE A 16 21.13 13.14 -23.24
N LEU A 17 21.29 14.22 -22.48
CA LEU A 17 20.64 14.37 -21.18
C LEU A 17 19.13 14.55 -21.33
N GLU A 18 18.68 15.35 -22.29
CA GLU A 18 17.26 15.54 -22.59
C GLU A 18 16.60 14.23 -23.06
N GLU A 19 17.27 13.46 -23.91
CA GLU A 19 16.77 12.15 -24.34
C GLU A 19 16.68 11.16 -23.17
N ARG A 20 17.70 11.09 -22.31
CA ARG A 20 17.69 10.24 -21.11
C ARG A 20 16.62 10.67 -20.12
N LEU A 21 16.40 11.98 -19.95
CA LEU A 21 15.32 12.52 -19.13
C LEU A 21 13.95 12.10 -19.68
N ALA A 22 13.72 12.27 -20.98
CA ALA A 22 12.47 11.86 -21.63
C ALA A 22 12.23 10.35 -21.51
N GLN A 23 13.28 9.52 -21.63
CA GLN A 23 13.19 8.08 -21.40
C GLN A 23 12.86 7.76 -19.94
N LEU A 24 13.49 8.42 -18.97
CA LEU A 24 13.20 8.24 -17.54
C LEU A 24 11.79 8.69 -17.18
N GLU A 25 11.31 9.81 -17.71
CA GLU A 25 9.95 10.29 -17.50
C GLU A 25 8.91 9.33 -18.10
N ARG A 26 9.21 8.75 -19.27
CA ARG A 26 8.34 7.77 -19.92
C ARG A 26 8.28 6.45 -19.14
N VAL A 27 9.44 5.94 -18.70
CA VAL A 27 9.53 4.69 -17.91
C VAL A 27 8.95 4.87 -16.51
N GLY A 28 9.20 6.01 -15.86
CA GLY A 28 8.65 6.35 -14.54
C GLY A 28 7.13 6.44 -14.52
N ARG A 29 6.48 6.73 -15.65
CA ARG A 29 5.02 6.73 -15.79
C ARG A 29 4.39 5.35 -15.93
N THR A 30 5.14 4.31 -16.32
CA THR A 30 4.56 3.02 -16.70
C THR A 30 4.65 1.92 -15.65
N THR A 31 5.53 2.02 -14.64
CA THR A 31 5.86 0.87 -13.78
C THR A 31 6.29 1.29 -12.38
N SER A 32 5.45 2.02 -11.64
CA SER A 32 5.68 2.24 -10.20
C SER A 32 4.66 1.55 -9.31
N GLU A 33 3.78 0.71 -9.86
CA GLU A 33 2.83 -0.06 -9.05
C GLU A 33 3.51 -1.22 -8.31
N ILE A 34 3.34 -1.26 -6.99
CA ILE A 34 3.85 -2.28 -6.09
C ILE A 34 2.76 -3.34 -5.92
N PRO A 35 3.05 -4.63 -6.17
CA PRO A 35 2.07 -5.68 -5.95
C PRO A 35 1.85 -5.89 -4.45
N PHE A 36 0.60 -6.08 -4.05
CA PHE A 36 0.24 -6.56 -2.73
C PHE A 36 -0.40 -7.93 -2.86
N PHE A 37 -0.05 -8.82 -1.94
CA PHE A 37 -0.53 -10.18 -1.93
C PHE A 37 -1.50 -10.36 -0.75
N PRO A 38 -2.66 -11.00 -0.97
CA PRO A 38 -3.57 -11.30 0.11
C PRO A 38 -2.96 -12.39 0.98
N THR A 39 -3.14 -12.28 2.29
CA THR A 39 -2.69 -13.29 3.26
C THR A 39 -3.70 -14.42 3.46
N SER A 40 -4.89 -14.33 2.84
CA SER A 40 -5.91 -15.40 2.83
C SER A 40 -6.18 -15.91 1.42
N SER A 41 -6.83 -17.07 1.35
CA SER A 41 -7.17 -17.79 0.11
C SER A 41 -8.42 -17.25 -0.62
N HIS A 42 -8.95 -16.08 -0.23
CA HIS A 42 -10.20 -15.53 -0.76
C HIS A 42 -9.96 -14.32 -1.70
N GLY A 43 -10.83 -14.16 -2.71
CA GLY A 43 -10.66 -13.14 -3.76
C GLY A 43 -10.80 -11.68 -3.31
N LEU A 44 -11.54 -11.41 -2.23
CA LEU A 44 -11.48 -10.16 -1.48
C LEU A 44 -11.25 -10.55 -0.02
N PHE A 45 -10.24 -9.98 0.62
CA PHE A 45 -9.92 -10.33 2.00
C PHE A 45 -11.00 -9.75 2.91
N TRP A 46 -11.67 -10.61 3.68
CA TRP A 46 -12.61 -10.21 4.73
C TRP A 46 -12.05 -10.66 6.07
N GLU A 47 -11.96 -9.73 7.03
CA GLU A 47 -11.39 -9.98 8.36
C GLU A 47 -12.47 -9.84 9.44
N ASP A 48 -12.71 -10.89 10.21
CA ASP A 48 -13.73 -10.92 11.28
C ASP A 48 -13.13 -10.97 12.69
N THR A 49 -11.82 -10.81 12.83
CA THR A 49 -11.19 -10.72 14.16
C THR A 49 -11.35 -9.32 14.77
N SER A 50 -11.45 -9.29 16.10
CA SER A 50 -11.48 -8.05 16.91
C SER A 50 -10.09 -7.49 17.22
N ALA A 51 -9.04 -8.28 16.95
CA ALA A 51 -7.65 -7.84 16.96
C ALA A 51 -7.22 -7.41 15.55
N PHE A 52 -6.16 -6.61 15.44
CA PHE A 52 -5.60 -6.28 14.13
C PHE A 52 -4.97 -7.52 13.53
N ALA A 53 -5.44 -7.89 12.34
CA ALA A 53 -4.90 -8.97 11.54
C ALA A 53 -4.45 -8.43 10.18
N THR A 54 -3.33 -8.98 9.68
CA THR A 54 -2.80 -8.63 8.37
C THR A 54 -3.67 -9.25 7.28
N THR A 55 -4.16 -8.37 6.40
CA THR A 55 -5.05 -8.73 5.29
C THR A 55 -4.32 -8.73 3.94
N TRP A 56 -3.36 -7.83 3.79
CA TRP A 56 -2.51 -7.70 2.61
C TRP A 56 -1.10 -7.35 3.03
N GLU A 57 -0.13 -7.89 2.32
CA GLU A 57 1.27 -7.56 2.55
C GLU A 57 2.10 -7.52 1.28
N THR A 58 3.23 -6.83 1.37
CA THR A 58 4.24 -6.81 0.33
C THR A 58 5.61 -6.57 0.95
N ILE A 59 6.65 -6.90 0.20
CA ILE A 59 8.04 -6.63 0.54
C ILE A 59 8.63 -5.83 -0.61
N ILE A 60 9.24 -4.69 -0.28
CA ILE A 60 9.89 -3.83 -1.25
C ILE A 60 11.34 -3.57 -0.86
N THR A 61 12.18 -3.30 -1.85
CA THR A 61 13.42 -2.56 -1.62
C THR A 61 13.11 -1.06 -1.65
N PRO A 62 13.34 -0.31 -0.56
CA PRO A 62 13.01 1.12 -0.47
C PRO A 62 14.02 1.99 -1.27
N ARG A 63 13.82 2.06 -2.59
CA ARG A 63 14.66 2.86 -3.52
C ARG A 63 14.13 4.27 -3.77
N ALA A 64 12.87 4.50 -3.43
CA ALA A 64 12.15 5.76 -3.59
C ALA A 64 12.15 6.59 -2.30
N ALA A 65 11.65 7.82 -2.36
CA ALA A 65 11.52 8.68 -1.19
C ALA A 65 10.28 8.32 -0.36
N ALA A 66 9.19 7.94 -1.03
CA ALA A 66 7.95 7.59 -0.37
C ALA A 66 7.22 6.43 -1.07
N VAL A 67 6.28 5.81 -0.35
CA VAL A 67 5.23 4.99 -0.95
C VAL A 67 3.90 5.69 -0.76
N SER A 68 3.16 5.88 -1.84
CA SER A 68 1.76 6.31 -1.79
C SER A 68 0.85 5.10 -1.96
N LEU A 69 0.00 4.87 -0.97
CA LEU A 69 -0.88 3.71 -0.88
C LEU A 69 -2.34 4.17 -0.87
N GLY A 70 -3.11 3.71 -1.84
CA GLY A 70 -4.55 3.87 -1.89
C GLY A 70 -5.23 2.61 -1.39
N LEU A 71 -6.13 2.75 -0.44
CA LEU A 71 -6.82 1.63 0.20
C LEU A 71 -8.31 1.70 -0.10
N VAL A 72 -8.98 0.55 -0.01
CA VAL A 72 -10.43 0.45 0.04
C VAL A 72 -10.86 -0.47 1.16
N PHE A 73 -11.82 -0.02 1.95
CA PHE A 73 -12.45 -0.80 3.01
C PHE A 73 -13.96 -0.74 2.93
N ILE A 74 -14.62 -1.80 3.37
CA ILE A 74 -16.07 -1.85 3.52
C ILE A 74 -16.45 -2.68 4.74
N GLY A 75 -17.48 -2.24 5.45
CA GLY A 75 -18.07 -2.98 6.55
C GLY A 75 -19.05 -4.05 6.07
N ASP A 76 -19.23 -5.11 6.86
CA ASP A 76 -20.26 -6.13 6.63
C ASP A 76 -21.65 -5.65 7.09
N LEU A 77 -22.71 -6.31 6.65
CA LEU A 77 -24.09 -6.07 7.06
C LEU A 77 -24.59 -7.24 7.92
N VAL A 78 -24.80 -7.00 9.22
CA VAL A 78 -25.21 -8.02 10.19
C VAL A 78 -26.57 -7.66 10.78
N GLY A 79 -27.57 -8.51 10.60
CA GLY A 79 -28.90 -8.31 11.19
C GLY A 79 -29.55 -6.97 10.82
N GLY A 80 -29.27 -6.44 9.63
CA GLY A 80 -29.79 -5.13 9.17
C GLY A 80 -28.99 -3.91 9.66
N LEU A 81 -27.90 -4.11 10.38
CA LEU A 81 -26.99 -3.06 10.82
C LEU A 81 -25.62 -3.20 10.13
N TYR A 82 -25.13 -2.10 9.55
CA TYR A 82 -23.77 -2.09 9.03
C TYR A 82 -22.77 -2.15 10.18
N THR A 83 -21.73 -2.94 9.99
CA THR A 83 -20.65 -3.11 10.94
C THR A 83 -19.45 -2.27 10.51
N GLY A 84 -18.73 -1.73 11.49
CA GLY A 84 -17.55 -0.91 11.27
C GLY A 84 -16.29 -1.59 11.79
N GLY A 85 -15.17 -0.91 11.60
CA GLY A 85 -13.87 -1.41 11.99
C GLY A 85 -12.82 -0.33 12.12
N ALA A 86 -11.58 -0.77 12.23
CA ALA A 86 -10.41 0.07 12.13
C ALA A 86 -9.41 -0.56 11.16
N TRP A 87 -8.60 0.28 10.53
CA TRP A 87 -7.51 -0.13 9.67
C TRP A 87 -6.21 0.53 10.14
N GLN A 88 -5.10 -0.14 9.86
CA GLN A 88 -3.77 0.44 10.02
C GLN A 88 -2.80 -0.12 8.97
N VAL A 89 -1.76 0.64 8.69
CA VAL A 89 -0.65 0.24 7.83
C VAL A 89 0.59 0.20 8.69
N VAL A 90 1.23 -0.96 8.74
CA VAL A 90 2.40 -1.18 9.58
C VAL A 90 3.60 -1.63 8.74
N LEU A 91 4.78 -1.32 9.24
CA LEU A 91 6.06 -1.75 8.70
C LEU A 91 6.70 -2.79 9.62
N ASN A 92 7.39 -3.76 9.02
CA ASN A 92 8.19 -4.78 9.71
C ASN A 92 7.42 -5.45 10.88
N ASP A 93 6.29 -6.09 10.57
CA ASP A 93 5.50 -6.89 11.51
C ASP A 93 4.99 -6.12 12.73
N GLY A 94 4.59 -4.86 12.52
CA GLY A 94 3.97 -4.02 13.55
C GLY A 94 4.94 -3.11 14.29
N ALA A 95 6.23 -3.11 13.93
CA ALA A 95 7.24 -2.26 14.59
C ALA A 95 6.93 -0.76 14.43
N VAL A 96 6.38 -0.34 13.29
CA VAL A 96 6.03 1.06 13.02
C VAL A 96 4.67 1.15 12.35
N THR A 97 3.75 1.93 12.93
CA THR A 97 2.48 2.28 12.28
C THR A 97 2.63 3.57 11.49
N THR A 98 2.34 3.53 10.19
CA THR A 98 2.54 4.63 9.24
C THR A 98 1.24 5.31 8.83
N GLY A 99 0.12 4.65 9.04
CA GLY A 99 -1.21 5.19 8.84
C GLY A 99 -2.25 4.38 9.60
N SER A 100 -3.31 5.03 10.05
CA SER A 100 -4.45 4.36 10.68
C SER A 100 -5.73 5.17 10.49
N GLY A 101 -6.87 4.51 10.68
CA GLY A 101 -8.17 5.17 10.63
C GLY A 101 -9.32 4.23 10.96
N ALA A 102 -10.53 4.79 10.91
CA ALA A 102 -11.76 4.04 11.09
C ALA A 102 -12.31 3.55 9.74
N VAL A 103 -12.98 2.40 9.76
CA VAL A 103 -13.87 1.92 8.71
C VAL A 103 -15.30 2.21 9.19
N PRO A 104 -16.02 3.17 8.57
CA PRO A 104 -17.38 3.52 8.99
C PRO A 104 -18.33 2.33 8.85
N ALA A 105 -19.26 2.22 9.80
CA ALA A 105 -20.38 1.29 9.76
C ALA A 105 -21.40 1.74 8.71
N SER A 106 -21.12 1.51 7.42
CA SER A 106 -21.92 1.99 6.30
C SER A 106 -21.87 1.04 5.10
N ALA A 107 -22.82 1.21 4.17
CA ALA A 107 -22.85 0.51 2.89
C ALA A 107 -21.82 1.03 1.87
N THR A 108 -21.06 2.06 2.23
CA THR A 108 -20.19 2.80 1.29
C THR A 108 -18.72 2.44 1.49
N TYR A 109 -17.99 2.40 0.38
CA TYR A 109 -16.54 2.20 0.40
C TYR A 109 -15.82 3.36 1.08
N ALA A 110 -14.99 3.05 2.07
CA ALA A 110 -14.01 3.98 2.62
C ALA A 110 -12.73 3.91 1.78
N LEU A 111 -12.26 5.07 1.30
CA LEU A 111 -11.17 5.16 0.32
C LEU A 111 -9.94 5.95 0.86
N PRO A 112 -9.34 5.55 2.00
CA PRO A 112 -8.22 6.28 2.56
C PRO A 112 -6.98 6.17 1.66
N THR A 113 -6.10 7.15 1.82
CA THR A 113 -4.79 7.20 1.16
C THR A 113 -3.73 7.48 2.23
N VAL A 114 -2.62 6.74 2.17
CA VAL A 114 -1.50 6.84 3.11
C VAL A 114 -0.24 7.16 2.32
N SER A 115 0.60 8.04 2.85
CA SER A 115 1.96 8.26 2.34
C SER A 115 2.94 7.78 3.39
N ILE A 116 3.79 6.84 3.01
CA ILE A 116 4.82 6.25 3.87
C ILE A 116 6.15 6.89 3.51
N ASP A 117 6.81 7.53 4.48
CA ASP A 117 8.17 8.02 4.31
C ASP A 117 9.17 6.85 4.33
N LEU A 118 9.95 6.71 3.26
CA LEU A 118 11.00 5.69 3.15
C LEU A 118 12.38 6.23 3.51
N GLY A 119 12.52 7.53 3.83
CA GLY A 119 13.77 8.16 4.22
C GLY A 119 14.57 7.38 5.27
N PRO A 120 13.94 6.94 6.39
CA PRO A 120 14.61 6.16 7.42
C PRO A 120 15.06 4.76 7.00
N TYR A 121 14.52 4.23 5.91
CA TYR A 121 14.75 2.86 5.44
C TYR A 121 15.66 2.81 4.21
N ARG A 122 16.19 3.95 3.75
CA ARG A 122 17.14 3.98 2.63
C ARG A 122 18.36 3.11 2.94
N GLY A 123 18.59 2.11 2.09
CA GLY A 123 19.70 1.15 2.25
C GLY A 123 19.32 -0.16 2.94
N ALA A 124 18.10 -0.28 3.47
CA ALA A 124 17.57 -1.60 3.84
C ALA A 124 17.39 -2.46 2.57
N PRO A 125 17.78 -3.75 2.59
CA PRO A 125 17.55 -4.63 1.45
C PRO A 125 16.06 -4.86 1.22
N ASP A 126 15.31 -5.05 2.31
CA ASP A 126 13.90 -5.38 2.32
C ASP A 126 13.16 -4.57 3.37
N LEU A 127 11.96 -4.10 3.02
CA LEU A 127 11.00 -3.46 3.90
C LEU A 127 9.65 -4.12 3.70
N LYS A 128 9.12 -4.71 4.77
CA LYS A 128 7.79 -5.34 4.76
C LYS A 128 6.73 -4.29 5.08
N ILE A 129 5.70 -4.21 4.24
CA ILE A 129 4.53 -3.34 4.42
C ILE A 129 3.31 -4.23 4.57
N GLN A 130 2.50 -3.97 5.60
CA GLN A 130 1.30 -4.75 5.91
C GLN A 130 0.10 -3.84 6.12
N ILE A 131 -1.01 -4.22 5.52
CA ILE A 131 -2.32 -3.60 5.72
C ILE A 131 -3.09 -4.48 6.69
N GLN A 132 -3.44 -3.92 7.84
CA GLN A 132 -4.15 -4.62 8.89
C GLN A 132 -5.53 -4.01 9.09
N THR A 133 -6.50 -4.87 9.38
CA THR A 133 -7.84 -4.45 9.76
C THR A 133 -8.29 -5.21 11.00
N ARG A 134 -9.25 -4.63 11.70
CA ARG A 134 -10.02 -5.30 12.75
C ARG A 134 -11.46 -4.85 12.68
N ARG A 135 -12.38 -5.73 13.05
CA ARG A 135 -13.76 -5.31 13.29
C ARG A 135 -13.86 -4.60 14.64
N THR A 136 -14.77 -3.64 14.74
CA THR A 136 -15.15 -3.00 16.01
C THR A 136 -16.59 -3.29 16.40
N SER A 137 -17.32 -4.03 15.55
CA SER A 137 -18.66 -4.52 15.86
C SER A 137 -18.65 -5.45 17.07
N GLY A 138 -19.51 -5.16 18.05
CA GLY A 138 -19.75 -5.98 19.23
C GLY A 138 -20.71 -7.16 18.99
N ALA A 139 -21.26 -7.32 17.78
CA ALA A 139 -22.03 -8.51 17.45
C ALA A 139 -21.15 -9.76 17.59
N THR A 140 -21.75 -10.92 17.86
CA THR A 140 -21.02 -12.19 17.97
C THR A 140 -21.51 -13.24 16.96
N THR A 141 -22.61 -12.95 16.26
CA THR A 141 -23.22 -13.84 15.26
C THR A 141 -23.77 -13.04 14.07
N GLY A 142 -23.93 -13.72 12.93
CA GLY A 142 -24.69 -13.21 11.76
C GLY A 142 -23.89 -12.47 10.68
N GLY A 143 -22.57 -12.36 10.81
CA GLY A 143 -21.66 -11.86 9.77
C GLY A 143 -21.38 -12.88 8.68
N LYS A 144 -20.65 -12.44 7.65
CA LYS A 144 -20.28 -13.22 6.46
C LYS A 144 -19.71 -14.62 6.78
N PHE A 145 -19.03 -14.77 7.91
CA PHE A 145 -18.44 -16.03 8.37
C PHE A 145 -19.14 -16.63 9.59
N GLY A 146 -20.39 -16.23 9.85
CA GLY A 146 -21.15 -16.63 11.04
C GLY A 146 -20.76 -15.89 12.32
N GLY A 147 -19.65 -15.14 12.32
CA GLY A 147 -19.18 -14.28 13.41
C GLY A 147 -19.90 -12.93 13.50
N GLY A 148 -19.29 -11.93 14.11
CA GLY A 148 -19.94 -10.65 14.42
C GLY A 148 -19.77 -9.50 13.42
N GLY A 149 -19.66 -9.85 12.14
CA GLY A 149 -19.33 -8.96 11.04
C GLY A 149 -17.85 -9.03 10.65
N ALA A 150 -17.54 -8.58 9.45
CA ALA A 150 -16.19 -8.60 8.89
C ALA A 150 -15.86 -7.29 8.17
N ILE A 151 -14.57 -7.01 8.00
CA ILE A 151 -14.08 -5.88 7.21
C ILE A 151 -13.52 -6.40 5.90
N GLY A 152 -14.13 -6.00 4.79
CA GLY A 152 -13.57 -6.22 3.46
C GLY A 152 -12.45 -5.21 3.22
N SER A 153 -11.29 -5.68 2.76
CA SER A 153 -10.14 -4.81 2.45
C SER A 153 -9.53 -5.14 1.10
N ALA A 154 -9.04 -4.12 0.40
CA ALA A 154 -8.12 -4.28 -0.72
C ALA A 154 -7.23 -3.03 -0.90
N PRO A 155 -5.99 -3.20 -1.40
CA PRO A 155 -5.21 -2.10 -1.95
C PRO A 155 -5.78 -1.73 -3.32
N ARG A 156 -6.01 -0.43 -3.54
CA ARG A 156 -6.43 0.11 -4.86
C ARG A 156 -5.24 0.43 -5.74
N PHE A 157 -4.21 1.01 -5.14
CA PHE A 157 -2.93 1.29 -5.78
C PHE A 157 -1.86 1.34 -4.70
N ALA A 158 -0.62 1.03 -5.07
CA ALA A 158 0.54 1.26 -4.24
C ALA A 158 1.65 1.70 -5.17
N ARG A 159 2.26 2.86 -4.92
CA ARG A 159 3.29 3.41 -5.81
C ARG A 159 4.49 3.96 -5.08
N GLN A 160 5.68 3.64 -5.58
CA GLN A 160 6.92 4.28 -5.15
C GLN A 160 7.04 5.66 -5.82
N LEU A 161 7.32 6.70 -5.02
CA LEU A 161 7.42 8.11 -5.41
C LEU A 161 8.83 8.66 -5.21
#